data_AF-A0A2D6E5S7-F1
#
_entry.id   AF-A0A2D6E5S7-F1
#
_cell.length_a   1.000
_cell.length_b   1.000
_cell.length_c   1.000
_cell.angle_alpha   90.00
_cell.angle_beta   90.00
_cell.angle_gamma   90.00
#
_symmetry.space_group_name_H-M   'P 1'
#
loop_
_entity.id
_entity.type
_entity.pdbx_description
1 polymer ?
#
loop_
_entity_poly.entity_id
_entity_poly.type
_entity_poly.pdbx_seq_one_letter_code
_entity_poly.pdbx_strand_id
1 'polypeptide(L)' 'MTIEAIIFYILLIDSFGANAVSWGDGRKWYQKNFRIISRNFPATKGWTTYYFVLVVFIGIILYRYGAL' A
#
# COMPACT_ATOMS: atom_id res chain seq x y z
N MET A 1 3.17 -9.22 20.00
CA MET A 1 3.26 -8.94 18.56
C MET A 1 4.22 -9.91 17.93
N THR A 2 3.77 -10.66 16.94
CA THR A 2 4.59 -11.55 16.12
C THR A 2 5.31 -10.72 15.03
N ILE A 3 6.39 -11.26 14.46
CA ILE A 3 7.13 -10.57 13.38
C ILE A 3 6.20 -10.38 12.16
N GLU A 4 5.33 -11.35 11.93
CA GLU A 4 4.31 -11.39 10.90
C GLU A 4 3.30 -10.24 11.05
N ALA A 5 2.85 -9.95 12.28
CA ALA A 5 1.98 -8.82 12.54
C ALA A 5 2.67 -7.48 12.27
N ILE A 6 3.95 -7.35 12.65
CA ILE A 6 4.74 -6.14 12.38
C ILE A 6 4.88 -5.92 10.87
N ILE A 7 5.24 -6.97 10.12
CA ILE A 7 5.34 -6.92 8.65
C ILE A 7 3.99 -6.55 8.04
N PHE A 8 2.89 -7.15 8.52
CA PHE A 8 1.55 -6.82 8.04
C PHE A 8 1.20 -5.35 8.24
N TYR A 9 1.46 -4.77 9.43
CA TYR A 9 1.16 -3.35 9.66
C TYR A 9 1.99 -2.43 8.77
N ILE A 10 3.27 -2.76 8.52
CA ILE A 10 4.12 -2.01 7.58
C ILE A 10 3.52 -2.06 6.17
N LEU A 11 3.14 -3.25 5.68
CA LEU A 11 2.53 -3.42 4.36
C LEU A 11 1.16 -2.73 4.26
N LEU A 12 0.39 -2.72 5.35
CA LEU A 12 -0.92 -2.08 5.41
C LEU A 12 -0.80 -0.55 5.30
N ILE A 13 0.14 0.04 6.03
CA ILE A 13 0.42 1.48 5.96
C ILE A 13 0.94 1.86 4.56
N ASP A 14 1.86 1.07 4.00
CA ASP A 14 2.42 1.30 2.66
C ASP A 14 1.34 1.23 1.58
N SER A 15 0.54 0.17 1.56
CA SER A 15 -0.52 -0.03 0.57
C SER A 15 -1.66 1.00 0.70
N PHE A 16 -1.97 1.43 1.91
CA PHE A 16 -2.91 2.53 2.15
C PHE A 16 -2.37 3.87 1.63
N GLY A 17 -1.11 4.19 1.93
CA GLY A 17 -0.43 5.38 1.41
C GLY A 17 -0.37 5.41 -0.12
N ALA A 18 -0.04 4.26 -0.73
CA ALA A 18 -0.01 4.12 -2.18
C ALA A 18 -1.40 4.37 -2.82
N ASN A 19 -2.49 3.88 -2.20
CA ASN A 19 -3.84 4.18 -2.66
C ASN A 19 -4.20 5.64 -2.47
N ALA A 20 -3.89 6.24 -1.31
CA ALA A 20 -4.15 7.64 -1.04
C ALA A 20 -3.48 8.56 -2.07
N VAL A 21 -2.22 8.28 -2.44
CA VAL A 21 -1.48 9.03 -3.46
C VAL A 21 -2.03 8.77 -4.86
N SER A 22 -2.40 7.53 -5.18
CA SER A 22 -2.88 7.15 -6.53
C SER A 22 -4.31 7.63 -6.84
N TRP A 23 -5.18 7.62 -5.83
CA TRP A 23 -6.59 7.99 -5.94
C TRP A 23 -6.86 9.47 -5.64
N GLY A 24 -6.07 10.11 -4.78
CA GLY A 24 -6.17 11.54 -4.51
C GLY A 24 -5.51 12.43 -5.57
N ASP A 25 -5.48 13.75 -5.31
CA ASP A 25 -4.70 14.74 -6.08
C ASP A 25 -3.17 14.54 -5.90
N GLY A 26 -2.80 13.54 -5.10
CA GLY A 26 -1.45 13.02 -4.91
C GLY A 26 -0.74 12.70 -6.22
N ARG A 27 -1.43 12.38 -7.31
CA ARG A 27 -0.78 12.15 -8.60
C ARG A 27 -0.05 13.41 -9.12
N LYS A 28 -0.67 14.59 -8.98
CA LYS A 28 -0.05 15.87 -9.36
C LYS A 28 1.06 16.27 -8.38
N TRP A 29 0.81 16.08 -7.08
CA TRP A 29 1.81 16.35 -6.03
C TRP A 29 3.03 15.42 -6.13
N TYR A 30 2.82 14.14 -6.44
CA TYR A 30 3.84 13.12 -6.63
C TYR A 30 4.64 13.34 -7.90
N GLN A 31 3.99 13.71 -9.00
CA GLN A 31 4.69 14.15 -10.22
C GLN A 31 5.51 15.43 -9.98
N LYS A 32 5.03 16.35 -9.14
CA LYS A 32 5.70 17.61 -8.82
C LYS A 32 6.90 17.44 -7.88
N ASN A 33 6.75 16.70 -6.79
CA ASN A 33 7.80 16.53 -5.77
C ASN A 33 8.76 15.37 -6.08
N PHE A 34 8.27 14.32 -6.75
CA PHE A 34 9.05 13.11 -7.05
C PHE A 34 9.10 12.86 -8.55
N ARG A 35 9.60 13.84 -9.29
CA ARG A 35 9.62 13.83 -10.77
C ARG A 35 10.44 12.67 -11.37
N ILE A 36 11.52 12.24 -10.70
CA ILE A 36 12.34 11.09 -11.12
C ILE A 36 11.63 9.77 -10.81
N ILE A 37 11.04 9.65 -9.61
CA ILE A 37 10.39 8.41 -9.17
C ILE A 37 9.06 8.20 -9.90
N SER A 38 8.27 9.25 -10.11
CA SER A 38 7.01 9.21 -10.87
C SER A 38 7.20 8.85 -12.35
N ARG A 39 8.40 9.07 -12.92
CA ARG A 39 8.74 8.64 -14.29
C ARG A 39 8.97 7.12 -14.37
N ASN A 40 9.55 6.53 -13.34
CA ASN A 40 9.84 5.09 -13.28
C ASN A 40 8.71 4.28 -12.62
N PHE A 41 7.91 4.91 -11.76
CA PHE A 41 6.82 4.32 -10.99
C PHE A 41 5.55 5.19 -11.14
N PRO A 42 4.82 5.06 -12.26
CA PRO A 42 3.51 5.69 -12.37
C PRO A 42 2.56 5.10 -11.33
N ALA A 43 1.85 5.96 -10.59
CA ALA A 43 0.87 5.53 -9.59
C ALA A 43 -0.38 4.98 -10.29
N THR A 44 -0.36 3.69 -10.65
CA THR A 44 -1.45 3.01 -11.34
C THR A 44 -2.56 2.66 -10.35
N LYS A 45 -3.69 3.40 -10.39
CA LYS A 45 -4.84 3.24 -9.47
C LYS A 45 -5.27 1.78 -9.27
N GLY A 46 -5.36 1.02 -10.36
CA GLY A 46 -5.76 -0.38 -10.31
C GLY A 46 -4.74 -1.27 -9.59
N TRP A 47 -3.44 -1.02 -9.80
CA TRP A 47 -2.38 -1.81 -9.17
C TRP A 47 -2.29 -1.56 -7.67
N THR A 48 -2.38 -0.29 -7.25
CA THR A 48 -2.37 0.05 -5.82
C THR A 48 -3.58 -0.53 -5.10
N THR A 49 -4.77 -0.48 -5.71
CA THR A 49 -5.97 -1.05 -5.11
C THR A 49 -5.89 -2.59 -5.03
N TYR A 50 -5.42 -3.25 -6.08
CA TYR A 50 -5.18 -4.68 -6.06
C TYR A 50 -4.19 -5.09 -4.95
N TYR A 51 -3.08 -4.36 -4.82
CA TYR A 51 -2.10 -4.60 -3.77
C TYR A 51 -2.69 -4.42 -2.37
N PHE A 52 -3.49 -3.37 -2.13
CA PHE A 52 -4.17 -3.17 -0.84
C PHE A 52 -5.14 -4.31 -0.50
N VAL A 53 -5.91 -4.80 -1.49
CA VAL A 53 -6.77 -5.97 -1.30
C VAL A 53 -5.98 -7.21 -0.89
N LEU A 54 -4.82 -7.45 -1.52
CA LEU A 54 -3.92 -8.54 -1.13
C LEU A 54 -3.40 -8.38 0.31
N VAL A 55 -3.01 -7.17 0.71
CA VAL A 55 -2.54 -6.90 2.07
C VAL A 55 -3.66 -7.15 3.09
N VAL A 56 -4.87 -6.65 2.84
CA VAL A 56 -6.04 -6.94 3.70
C VAL A 56 -6.31 -8.44 3.78
N PHE A 57 -6.18 -9.16 2.66
CA PHE A 57 -6.33 -10.61 2.64
C PHE A 57 -5.27 -11.33 3.50
N ILE A 58 -4.01 -10.88 3.48
CA ILE A 58 -2.97 -11.37 4.39
C ILE A 58 -3.37 -11.11 5.85
N GLY A 59 -3.93 -9.93 6.15
CA GLY A 59 -4.45 -9.62 7.48
C GLY A 59 -5.54 -10.60 7.94
N ILE A 60 -6.46 -10.96 7.05
CA ILE A 60 -7.50 -11.97 7.33
C ILE A 60 -6.86 -13.33 7.63
N ILE A 61 -5.84 -13.74 6.87
CA ILE A 61 -5.12 -14.99 7.13
C ILE A 61 -4.45 -14.93 8.51
N LEU A 62 -3.68 -13.88 8.82
CA LEU A 62 -2.99 -13.75 10.11
C LEU A 62 -3.96 -13.74 11.29
N TYR A 63 -5.11 -13.06 11.15
CA TYR A 63 -6.17 -13.05 12.15
C TYR A 63 -6.75 -14.47 12.37
N ARG A 64 -7.01 -15.21 11.29
CA ARG A 64 -7.50 -16.61 11.39
C ARG A 64 -6.50 -17.55 12.05
N TYR A 65 -5.20 -17.30 11.92
CA TYR A 65 -4.14 -18.08 12.56
C TYR A 65 -3.80 -17.60 13.99
N GLY A 66 -4.48 -16.57 14.51
CA GLY A 66 -4.22 -16.02 15.85
C GLY A 66 -2.88 -15.29 15.97
N ALA A 67 -2.28 -14.91 14.84
CA ALA A 67 -1.01 -14.18 14.78
C ALA A 67 -1.19 -12.66 14.79
N LEU A 68 -2.43 -12.17 14.63
CA LEU A 68 -2.84 -10.77 14.62
C LEU A 68 -3.67 -10.40 15.85
#